data_AF-K2FPI0-F1
#
_entry.id   AF-K2FPI0-F1
#
_cell.length_a   1.000
_cell.length_b   1.000
_cell.length_c   1.000
_cell.angle_alpha   90.00
_cell.angle_beta   90.00
_cell.angle_gamma   90.00
#
_symmetry.space_group_name_H-M   'P 1'
#
loop_
_entity.id
_entity.type
_entity.pdbx_description
1 polymer ?
#
loop_
_entity_poly.entity_id
_entity_poly.type
_entity_poly.pdbx_seq_one_letter_code
_entity_poly.pdbx_strand_id
1 'polypeptide(L)'
;METQLLVKIIHMSAAGLAIVAILARALTLFVGTQGNLPNPVARTALVALQHLAITVIALTGIVSLVIKDFDVQPWFYAKVILFLVLVSSLGKAYKKDDSILLSQRRAGLVIAVISLVSILALVMIKPNFG
;
A
#
# COMPACT_ATOMS: atom_id res chain seq x y z
N MET A 1 -8.37 9.08 -24.42
CA MET A 1 -6.90 8.87 -24.37
C MET A 1 -6.23 9.76 -23.32
N GLU A 2 -6.47 11.07 -23.33
CA GLU A 2 -5.85 12.04 -22.40
C GLU A 2 -6.20 11.79 -20.92
N THR A 3 -7.48 11.57 -20.59
CA THR A 3 -7.93 11.28 -19.22
C THR A 3 -7.29 10.02 -18.64
N GLN A 4 -7.19 8.95 -19.43
CA GLN A 4 -6.58 7.69 -19.00
C GLN A 4 -5.08 7.84 -18.72
N LEU A 5 -4.38 8.63 -19.54
CA LEU A 5 -2.97 8.94 -19.34
C LEU A 5 -2.76 9.75 -18.04
N LEU A 6 -3.58 10.77 -17.81
CA LEU A 6 -3.53 11.59 -16.59
C LEU A 6 -3.77 10.74 -15.33
N VAL A 7 -4.82 9.92 -15.33
CA VAL A 7 -5.12 9.00 -14.22
C VAL A 7 -3.94 8.07 -13.95
N LYS A 8 -3.32 7.52 -15.00
CA LYS A 8 -2.13 6.66 -14.87
C LYS A 8 -0.95 7.40 -14.25
N ILE A 9 -0.67 8.64 -14.67
CA ILE A 9 0.43 9.44 -14.10
C ILE A 9 0.21 9.68 -12.61
N ILE A 10 -1.00 10.13 -12.23
CA ILE A 10 -1.35 10.38 -10.83
C ILE A 10 -1.22 9.09 -10.00
N HIS A 11 -1.74 7.97 -10.52
CA HIS A 11 -1.67 6.67 -9.84
C HIS A 11 -0.22 6.21 -9.62
N MET A 12 0.64 6.31 -10.64
CA MET A 12 2.04 5.90 -10.54
C MET A 12 2.84 6.79 -9.58
N SER A 13 2.60 8.10 -9.61
CA SER A 13 3.20 9.04 -8.65
C SER A 13 2.77 8.74 -7.21
N ALA A 14 1.48 8.47 -6.99
CA ALA A 14 0.96 8.09 -5.68
C ALA A 14 1.53 6.73 -5.22
N ALA A 15 1.70 5.76 -6.13
CA ALA A 15 2.35 4.48 -5.83
C ALA A 15 3.81 4.68 -5.36
N GLY A 16 4.57 5.55 -6.04
CA GLY A 16 5.92 5.92 -5.61
C GLY A 16 5.95 6.52 -4.21
N LEU A 17 5.06 7.48 -3.92
CA LEU A 17 4.92 8.08 -2.59
C LEU A 17 4.52 7.05 -1.52
N ALA A 18 3.61 6.12 -1.85
CA ALA A 18 3.19 5.06 -0.94
C ALA A 18 4.37 4.14 -0.58
N ILE A 19 5.21 3.76 -1.54
CA ILE A 19 6.40 2.94 -1.30
C ILE A 19 7.33 3.65 -0.32
N VAL A 20 7.67 4.92 -0.59
CA VAL A 20 8.53 5.72 0.30
C VAL A 20 7.93 5.81 1.71
N ALA A 21 6.63 6.11 1.82
CA ALA A 21 5.96 6.23 3.11
C ALA A 21 5.93 4.90 3.88
N ILE A 22 5.66 3.78 3.21
CA ILE A 22 5.64 2.44 3.83
C ILE A 22 7.03 2.05 4.31
N LEU A 23 8.08 2.26 3.51
CA LEU A 23 9.46 1.95 3.90
C LEU A 23 9.95 2.84 5.06
N ALA A 24 9.66 4.15 5.01
CA ALA A 24 10.00 5.06 6.10
C ALA A 24 9.28 4.67 7.40
N ARG A 25 7.99 4.30 7.31
CA ARG A 25 7.24 3.82 8.48
C ARG A 25 7.72 2.46 8.95
N ALA A 26 8.18 1.58 8.06
CA ALA A 26 8.72 0.27 8.45
C ALA A 26 9.84 0.44 9.48
N LEU A 27 10.75 1.41 9.27
CA LEU A 27 11.84 1.71 10.20
C LEU A 27 11.35 2.05 11.61
N THR A 28 10.17 2.68 11.76
CA THR A 28 9.60 3.01 13.08
C THR A 28 9.21 1.79 13.91
N LEU A 29 9.11 0.60 13.31
CA LEU A 29 8.87 -0.67 14.01
C LEU A 29 10.18 -1.39 14.43
N PHE A 30 11.34 -0.89 13.99
CA PHE A 30 12.65 -1.47 14.28
C PHE A 30 13.58 -0.54 15.06
N VAL A 31 13.43 0.78 14.89
CA VAL A 31 14.33 1.78 15.48
C VAL A 31 13.54 2.74 16.37
N GLY A 32 13.96 2.87 17.65
CA GLY A 32 13.38 3.83 18.60
C GLY A 32 11.95 3.50 19.06
N THR A 33 11.61 2.21 19.12
CA THR A 33 10.31 1.72 19.62
C THR A 33 10.15 1.99 21.12
N GLN A 34 8.91 2.22 21.56
CA GLN A 34 8.58 2.44 22.97
C GLN A 34 7.71 1.29 23.48
N GLY A 35 8.34 0.30 24.13
CA GLY A 35 7.69 -0.96 24.45
C GLY A 35 7.18 -1.65 23.18
N ASN A 36 5.86 -1.89 23.12
CA ASN A 36 5.19 -2.48 21.95
C ASN A 36 4.79 -1.46 20.87
N LEU A 37 4.99 -0.15 21.10
CA LEU A 37 4.55 0.88 20.17
C LEU A 37 5.66 1.26 19.16
N PRO A 38 5.28 1.62 17.91
CA PRO A 38 6.22 2.19 16.95
C PRO A 38 6.80 3.51 17.46
N ASN A 39 7.98 3.85 16.94
CA ASN A 39 8.63 5.13 17.19
C ASN A 39 7.68 6.31 16.87
N PRO A 40 7.49 7.26 17.80
CA PRO A 40 6.58 8.41 17.59
C PRO A 40 7.16 9.50 16.66
N VAL A 41 8.47 9.49 16.37
CA VAL A 41 9.12 10.51 15.56
C VAL A 41 8.51 10.57 14.16
N ALA A 42 8.16 11.79 13.72
CA ALA A 42 7.54 12.07 12.42
C ALA A 42 6.27 11.25 12.11
N ARG A 43 5.67 10.61 13.13
CA ARG A 43 4.55 9.68 12.98
C ARG A 43 3.37 10.32 12.26
N THR A 44 2.98 11.53 12.64
CA THR A 44 1.82 12.21 12.05
C THR A 44 2.02 12.48 10.56
N ALA A 45 3.16 13.04 10.16
CA ALA A 45 3.46 13.35 8.77
C ALA A 45 3.53 12.09 7.90
N LEU A 46 4.23 11.05 8.37
CA LEU A 46 4.33 9.78 7.65
C LEU A 46 2.97 9.05 7.55
N VAL A 47 2.17 9.09 8.61
CA VAL A 47 0.81 8.53 8.60
C VAL A 47 -0.06 9.29 7.60
N ALA A 48 -0.03 10.62 7.59
CA ALA A 48 -0.79 11.44 6.66
C ALA A 48 -0.39 11.17 5.21
N LEU A 49 0.92 11.15 4.92
CA LEU A 49 1.43 10.84 3.58
C LEU A 49 0.99 9.44 3.12
N GLN A 50 1.08 8.44 4.01
CA GLN A 50 0.64 7.08 3.66
C GLN A 50 -0.86 7.03 3.36
N HIS A 51 -1.71 7.67 4.19
CA HIS A 51 -3.16 7.68 3.95
C HIS A 51 -3.52 8.42 2.67
N LEU A 52 -2.88 9.56 2.41
CA LEU A 52 -3.07 10.32 1.18
C LEU A 52 -2.70 9.47 -0.05
N ALA A 53 -1.51 8.88 -0.05
CA ALA A 53 -1.04 8.06 -1.16
C ALA A 53 -1.94 6.84 -1.41
N ILE A 54 -2.30 6.10 -0.36
CA ILE A 54 -3.22 4.94 -0.46
C ILE A 54 -4.60 5.37 -0.96
N THR A 55 -5.13 6.50 -0.49
CA THR A 55 -6.43 7.03 -0.95
C THR A 55 -6.38 7.39 -2.43
N VAL A 56 -5.34 8.10 -2.88
CA VAL A 56 -5.19 8.47 -4.29
C VAL A 56 -5.05 7.21 -5.16
N ILE A 57 -4.28 6.20 -4.73
CA ILE A 57 -4.16 4.91 -5.43
C ILE A 57 -5.52 4.23 -5.56
N ALA A 58 -6.30 4.17 -4.48
CA ALA A 58 -7.63 3.55 -4.48
C ALA A 58 -8.58 4.26 -5.44
N LEU A 59 -8.67 5.60 -5.34
CA LEU A 59 -9.55 6.41 -6.18
C LEU A 59 -9.18 6.30 -7.66
N THR A 60 -7.90 6.50 -8.01
CA THR A 60 -7.45 6.39 -9.40
C THR A 60 -7.54 4.96 -9.94
N GLY A 61 -7.40 3.94 -9.08
CA GLY A 61 -7.64 2.54 -9.42
C GLY A 61 -9.10 2.26 -9.77
N ILE A 62 -10.04 2.76 -8.97
CA ILE A 62 -11.49 2.66 -9.24
C ILE A 62 -11.84 3.40 -10.53
N VAL A 63 -11.37 4.64 -10.70
CA VAL A 63 -11.56 5.40 -11.95
C VAL A 63 -11.01 4.64 -13.16
N SER A 64 -9.85 3.99 -13.02
CA SER A 64 -9.27 3.18 -14.10
C SER A 64 -10.11 1.95 -14.45
N LEU A 65 -10.82 1.36 -13.48
CA LEU A 65 -11.77 0.27 -13.73
C LEU A 65 -12.99 0.79 -14.49
N VAL A 66 -13.57 1.90 -14.04
CA VAL A 66 -14.75 2.51 -14.67
C VAL A 66 -14.46 2.94 -16.11
N ILE A 67 -13.31 3.58 -16.38
CA ILE A 67 -12.90 3.99 -17.73
C ILE A 67 -12.75 2.78 -18.68
N LYS A 68 -12.51 1.59 -18.14
CA LYS A 68 -12.33 0.35 -18.90
C LYS A 68 -13.57 -0.53 -18.87
N ASP A 69 -14.72 -0.02 -18.43
CA ASP A 69 -15.97 -0.79 -18.30
C ASP A 69 -15.82 -2.07 -17.47
N PHE A 70 -14.90 -2.04 -16.50
CA PHE A 70 -14.47 -3.19 -15.72
C PHE A 70 -13.90 -4.35 -16.54
N ASP A 71 -13.68 -4.20 -17.84
CA ASP A 71 -13.05 -5.17 -18.71
C ASP A 71 -11.52 -5.08 -18.60
N VAL A 72 -10.98 -5.83 -17.64
CA VAL A 72 -9.54 -5.88 -17.36
C VAL A 72 -9.06 -7.31 -17.20
N GLN A 73 -7.81 -7.55 -17.58
CA GLN A 73 -7.18 -8.86 -17.42
C GLN A 73 -7.12 -9.28 -15.93
N PRO A 74 -7.12 -10.61 -15.64
CA PRO A 74 -7.14 -11.14 -14.27
C PRO A 74 -6.07 -10.60 -13.31
N TRP A 75 -4.86 -10.34 -13.81
CA TRP A 75 -3.78 -9.76 -13.00
C TRP A 75 -4.14 -8.37 -12.43
N PHE A 76 -5.05 -7.65 -13.07
CA PHE A 76 -5.55 -6.38 -12.55
C PHE A 76 -6.37 -6.58 -11.27
N TYR A 77 -7.31 -7.52 -11.27
CA TYR A 77 -8.09 -7.85 -10.08
C TYR A 77 -7.22 -8.44 -8.97
N ALA A 78 -6.23 -9.28 -9.32
CA ALA A 78 -5.28 -9.79 -8.34
C ALA A 78 -4.54 -8.66 -7.59
N LYS A 79 -4.15 -7.58 -8.28
CA LYS A 79 -3.58 -6.39 -7.63
C LYS A 79 -4.58 -5.73 -6.68
N VAL A 80 -5.87 -5.67 -7.02
CA VAL A 80 -6.90 -5.10 -6.12
C VAL A 80 -6.98 -5.91 -4.83
N ILE A 81 -7.00 -7.24 -4.92
CA ILE A 81 -7.01 -8.11 -3.74
C ILE A 81 -5.75 -7.91 -2.90
N LEU A 82 -4.56 -7.94 -3.53
CA LEU A 82 -3.30 -7.69 -2.83
C LEU A 82 -3.23 -6.30 -2.21
N PHE A 83 -3.84 -5.29 -2.84
CA PHE A 83 -3.94 -3.94 -2.29
C PHE A 83 -4.81 -3.92 -1.02
N LEU A 84 -5.92 -4.67 -0.98
CA LEU A 84 -6.72 -4.82 0.24
C LEU A 84 -5.92 -5.53 1.35
N VAL A 85 -5.15 -6.57 1.00
CA VAL A 85 -4.24 -7.24 1.95
C VAL A 85 -3.18 -6.26 2.48
N LEU A 86 -2.59 -5.45 1.60
CA LEU A 86 -1.62 -4.41 1.98
C LEU A 86 -2.24 -3.41 2.97
N VAL A 87 -3.43 -2.88 2.69
CA VAL A 87 -4.10 -1.91 3.58
C VAL A 87 -4.45 -2.55 4.92
N SER A 88 -5.00 -3.77 4.91
CA SER A 88 -5.37 -4.50 6.13
C SER A 88 -4.15 -4.80 7.01
N SER A 89 -3.06 -5.28 6.40
CA SER A 89 -1.83 -5.63 7.11
C SER A 89 -1.13 -4.39 7.70
N LEU A 90 -1.09 -3.27 6.97
CA LEU A 90 -0.61 -1.98 7.50
C LEU A 90 -1.49 -1.47 8.64
N GLY A 91 -2.82 -1.62 8.54
CA GLY A 91 -3.74 -1.28 9.63
C GLY A 91 -3.43 -2.04 10.92
N LYS A 92 -3.17 -3.35 10.82
CA LYS A 92 -2.78 -4.20 11.96
C LYS A 92 -1.40 -3.84 12.50
N ALA A 93 -0.40 -3.64 11.64
CA ALA A 93 0.96 -3.32 12.04
C ALA A 93 1.04 -2.03 12.89
N TYR A 94 0.20 -1.04 12.58
CA TYR A 94 0.22 0.29 13.19
C TYR A 94 -1.00 0.64 14.04
N LYS A 95 -1.83 -0.36 14.39
CA LYS A 95 -2.97 -0.16 15.30
C LYS A 95 -2.49 0.48 16.61
N LYS A 96 -3.22 1.48 17.10
CA LYS A 96 -2.89 2.22 18.35
C LYS A 96 -3.34 1.41 19.57
N ASP A 97 -2.62 0.33 19.87
CA ASP A 97 -3.01 -0.69 20.85
C ASP A 97 -1.75 -1.37 21.43
N ASP A 98 -1.32 -0.94 22.61
CA ASP A 98 -0.06 -1.38 23.23
C ASP A 98 -0.08 -2.83 23.75
N SER A 99 -1.25 -3.47 23.82
CA SER A 99 -1.39 -4.90 24.12
C SER A 99 -0.83 -5.80 23.01
N ILE A 100 -0.75 -5.30 21.78
CA ILE A 100 -0.24 -6.05 20.62
C ILE A 100 1.29 -6.08 20.66
N LEU A 101 1.86 -7.28 20.73
CA LEU A 101 3.31 -7.48 20.77
C LEU A 101 4.02 -6.87 19.55
N LEU A 102 5.20 -6.31 19.78
CA LEU A 102 6.03 -5.74 18.71
C LEU A 102 6.35 -6.76 17.59
N SER A 103 6.54 -8.03 17.95
CA SER A 103 6.75 -9.13 16.99
C SER A 103 5.54 -9.35 16.07
N GLN A 104 4.31 -9.28 16.60
CA GLN A 104 3.08 -9.41 15.83
C GLN A 104 2.90 -8.21 14.87
N ARG A 105 3.28 -7.01 15.30
CA ARG A 105 3.28 -5.82 14.43
C ARG A 105 4.23 -5.96 13.26
N ARG A 106 5.44 -6.46 13.53
CA ARG A 106 6.45 -6.77 12.50
C ARG A 106 5.95 -7.85 11.54
N ALA A 107 5.25 -8.89 12.03
CA ALA A 107 4.61 -9.87 11.16
C ALA A 107 3.56 -9.22 10.23
N GLY A 108 2.75 -8.31 10.77
CA GLY A 108 1.83 -7.49 9.95
C GLY A 108 2.56 -6.70 8.87
N LEU A 109 3.70 -6.08 9.19
CA LEU A 109 4.54 -5.39 8.23
C LEU A 109 5.12 -6.34 7.16
N VAL A 110 5.56 -7.55 7.54
CA VAL A 110 6.07 -8.54 6.57
C VAL A 110 5.00 -8.90 5.54
N ILE A 111 3.76 -9.12 5.97
CA ILE A 111 2.63 -9.37 5.07
C ILE A 111 2.39 -8.17 4.13
N ALA A 112 2.50 -6.95 4.67
CA ALA A 112 2.40 -5.73 3.87
C ALA A 112 3.48 -5.69 2.77
N VAL A 113 4.73 -5.96 3.12
CA VAL A 113 5.87 -5.97 2.19
C VAL A 113 5.69 -7.04 1.11
N ILE A 114 5.30 -8.26 1.48
CA ILE A 114 5.04 -9.34 0.51
C ILE A 114 3.94 -8.94 -0.47
N SER A 115 2.86 -8.33 0.05
CA SER A 115 1.75 -7.85 -0.78
C SER A 115 2.20 -6.75 -1.75
N LEU A 116 3.00 -5.79 -1.26
CA LEU A 116 3.55 -4.71 -2.09
C LEU A 116 4.46 -5.25 -3.19
N VAL A 117 5.39 -6.15 -2.87
CA VAL A 117 6.28 -6.79 -3.86
C VAL A 117 5.48 -7.57 -4.90
N SER A 118 4.45 -8.29 -4.47
CA SER A 118 3.56 -9.04 -5.37
C SER A 118 2.78 -8.11 -6.32
N ILE A 119 2.29 -6.97 -5.82
CA ILE A 119 1.65 -5.94 -6.66
C ILE A 119 2.63 -5.42 -7.72
N LEU A 120 3.87 -5.10 -7.32
CA LEU A 120 4.89 -4.62 -8.24
C LEU A 120 5.24 -5.68 -9.30
N ALA A 121 5.39 -6.94 -8.89
CA ALA A 121 5.61 -8.05 -9.82
C ALA A 121 4.47 -8.19 -10.84
N LEU A 122 3.21 -8.11 -10.40
CA LEU A 122 2.06 -8.13 -11.32
C LEU A 122 2.06 -6.95 -12.31
N VAL A 123 2.47 -5.75 -11.86
CA VAL A 123 2.58 -4.58 -12.75
C VAL A 123 3.70 -4.73 -13.77
N MET A 124 4.81 -5.40 -13.42
CA MET A 124 5.94 -5.63 -14.32
C MET A 124 5.66 -6.76 -15.31
N ILE A 125 5.16 -7.89 -14.83
CA ILE A 125 4.98 -9.11 -15.63
C ILE A 125 3.69 -9.05 -16.47
N LYS A 126 2.59 -8.53 -15.88
CA LYS A 126 1.25 -8.49 -16.50
C LYS A 126 0.86 -9.82 -17.15
N PRO A 127 0.79 -10.93 -16.38
CA PRO A 127 0.56 -12.24 -16.95
C PRO A 127 -0.79 -12.28 -17.69
N ASN A 128 -0.77 -12.80 -18.91
CA ASN A 128 -1.95 -13.06 -19.72
C ASN A 128 -2.14 -14.57 -19.82
N PHE A 129 -3.29 -15.07 -19.36
CA PHE A 129 -3.59 -16.50 -19.30
C PHE A 129 -4.41 -16.99 -20.51
N GLY A 130 -4.71 -16.13 -21.48
CA GLY A 130 -5.52 -16.45 -22.65
C GLY A 130 -6.93 -15.91 -22.52
#